data_AF-A0A2G5B7X0-F1
#
_entry.id   AF-A0A2G5B7X0-F1
#
_cell.length_a   1.000
_cell.length_b   1.000
_cell.length_c   1.000
_cell.angle_alpha   90.00
_cell.angle_beta   90.00
_cell.angle_gamma   90.00
#
_symmetry.space_group_name_H-M   'P 1'
#
loop_
_entity.id
_entity.type
_entity.pdbx_description
1 polymer ?
#
loop_
_entity_poly.entity_id
_entity_poly.type
_entity_poly.pdbx_seq_one_letter_code
_entity_poly.pdbx_strand_id
1 'polypeptide(L)' 'KRTPRPPNAFILYRKAKQAEVIRDNPGVSNKDVSCIIGHMWKNEDPAVQDKYREQAELEKKKHKEMHPNYKYQPRK' A
#
# COMPACT_ATOMS: atom_id res chain seq x y z
N LYS A 1 -9.57 19.87 5.32
CA LYS A 1 -9.18 18.67 4.53
C LYS A 1 -8.24 17.83 5.39
N ARG A 2 -8.60 16.58 5.72
CA ARG A 2 -7.69 15.67 6.45
C ARG A 2 -6.65 15.14 5.47
N THR A 3 -5.38 15.25 5.81
CA THR A 3 -4.32 14.62 5.04
C THR A 3 -4.43 13.10 5.21
N PRO A 4 -4.56 12.32 4.12
CA PRO A 4 -4.57 10.86 4.18
C PRO A 4 -3.21 10.33 4.62
N ARG A 5 -3.16 9.09 5.14
CA ARG A 5 -1.90 8.48 5.56
C ARG A 5 -1.00 8.26 4.34
N PRO A 6 0.33 8.44 4.46
CA PRO A 6 1.24 7.99 3.41
C PRO A 6 1.10 6.46 3.26
N PRO A 7 1.07 5.94 2.01
CA PRO A 7 0.98 4.51 1.76
C PRO A 7 2.26 3.81 2.22
N ASN A 8 2.13 2.63 2.83
CA ASN A 8 3.27 1.77 3.13
C ASN A 8 3.61 0.88 1.91
N ALA A 9 4.70 0.12 2.01
CA ALA A 9 5.19 -0.75 0.93
C ALA A 9 4.09 -1.71 0.41
N PHE A 10 3.35 -2.33 1.33
CA PHE A 10 2.24 -3.23 0.99
C PHE A 10 1.08 -2.51 0.29
N ILE A 11 0.73 -1.29 0.69
CA ILE A 11 -0.32 -0.51 0.03
C ILE A 11 0.09 -0.11 -1.39
N LEU A 12 1.36 0.24 -1.61
CA LEU A 12 1.90 0.51 -2.95
C LEU A 12 1.85 -0.74 -3.83
N TYR A 13 2.31 -1.87 -3.30
CA TYR A 13 2.26 -3.16 -3.99
C TYR A 13 0.83 -3.59 -4.32
N ARG A 14 -0.07 -3.51 -3.34
CA ARG A 14 -1.50 -3.80 -3.52
C ARG A 14 -2.11 -2.95 -4.62
N LYS A 15 -1.81 -1.65 -4.67
CA LYS A 15 -2.36 -0.77 -5.70
C LYS A 15 -1.95 -1.21 -7.10
N ALA A 16 -0.73 -1.72 -7.27
CA ALA A 16 -0.26 -2.25 -8.55
C ALA A 16 -0.93 -3.59 -8.90
N LYS A 17 -1.04 -4.52 -7.93
CA LYS A 17 -1.55 -5.87 -8.16
C LYS A 17 -3.07 -6.02 -8.08
N GLN A 18 -3.77 -5.09 -7.44
CA GLN A 18 -5.22 -5.17 -7.26
C GLN A 18 -5.98 -5.18 -8.59
N ALA A 19 -5.55 -4.38 -9.57
CA ALA A 19 -6.18 -4.39 -10.90
C ALA A 19 -5.99 -5.74 -11.62
N GLU A 20 -4.81 -6.34 -11.47
CA GLU A 20 -4.48 -7.68 -12.02
C GLU A 20 -5.35 -8.75 -11.36
N VAL A 21 -5.41 -8.78 -10.01
CA VAL A 21 -6.19 -9.77 -9.26
C VAL A 21 -7.69 -9.65 -9.54
N ILE A 22 -8.23 -8.43 -9.64
CA ILE A 22 -9.66 -8.20 -9.96
C ILE A 22 -9.97 -8.64 -11.39
N ARG A 23 -9.06 -8.39 -12.34
CA ARG A 23 -9.21 -8.83 -13.72
C ARG A 23 -9.22 -10.35 -13.83
N ASP A 24 -8.35 -11.02 -13.08
CA ASP A 24 -8.24 -12.48 -13.10
C ASP A 24 -9.37 -13.15 -12.31
N ASN A 25 -9.96 -12.44 -11.33
CA ASN A 25 -11.08 -12.92 -10.51
C ASN A 25 -12.25 -11.93 -10.56
N PRO A 26 -13.00 -11.86 -11.66
CA PRO A 26 -14.13 -10.93 -11.75
C PRO A 26 -15.19 -11.27 -10.68
N GLY A 27 -15.62 -10.27 -9.92
CA GLY A 27 -16.63 -10.43 -8.86
C GLY A 27 -16.09 -10.84 -7.48
N VAL A 28 -14.77 -10.95 -7.32
CA VAL A 28 -14.13 -11.20 -6.02
C VAL A 28 -14.32 -10.03 -5.05
N SER A 29 -14.55 -10.32 -3.77
CA SER A 29 -14.65 -9.28 -2.75
C SER A 29 -13.29 -8.63 -2.48
N ASN A 30 -13.29 -7.34 -2.15
CA ASN A 30 -12.09 -6.62 -1.70
C ASN A 30 -11.40 -7.32 -0.51
N LYS A 31 -12.15 -8.06 0.31
CA LYS A 31 -11.61 -8.87 1.41
C LYS A 31 -10.70 -9.97 0.85
N ASP A 32 -11.19 -10.73 -0.12
CA ASP A 32 -10.48 -11.87 -0.70
C ASP A 32 -9.29 -11.39 -1.55
N VAL A 33 -9.44 -10.28 -2.28
CA VAL A 33 -8.31 -9.61 -2.96
C VAL A 33 -7.20 -9.25 -1.97
N SER A 34 -7.57 -8.73 -0.80
CA SER A 34 -6.59 -8.39 0.25
C SER A 34 -5.86 -9.64 0.76
N CYS A 35 -6.58 -10.75 0.93
CA CYS A 35 -5.99 -12.03 1.32
C CYS A 35 -5.04 -12.58 0.24
N ILE A 36 -5.44 -12.54 -1.04
CA ILE A 36 -4.61 -13.01 -2.16
C ILE A 36 -3.33 -12.19 -2.26
N ILE A 37 -3.46 -10.86 -2.33
CA ILE A 37 -2.30 -9.95 -2.40
C ILE A 37 -1.42 -10.07 -1.16
N GLY A 38 -2.00 -10.32 0.02
CA GLY A 38 -1.25 -10.60 1.24
C GLY A 38 -0.36 -11.85 1.12
N HIS A 39 -0.86 -12.91 0.49
CA HIS A 39 -0.06 -14.10 0.20
C HIS A 39 0.98 -13.85 -0.90
N MET A 40 0.61 -13.14 -1.97
CA MET A 40 1.55 -12.76 -3.03
C MET A 40 2.71 -11.96 -2.46
N TRP A 41 2.42 -10.92 -1.66
CA TRP A 41 3.45 -10.09 -1.03
C TRP A 41 4.42 -10.89 -0.15
N LYS A 42 3.93 -11.87 0.61
CA LYS A 42 4.79 -12.73 1.44
C LYS A 42 5.71 -13.64 0.61
N ASN A 43 5.27 -14.06 -0.57
CA ASN A 43 6.03 -14.92 -1.47
C ASN A 43 6.77 -14.14 -2.57
N GLU A 44 6.62 -12.82 -2.61
CA GLU A 44 7.25 -11.94 -3.59
C GLU A 44 8.76 -11.85 -3.33
N ASP A 45 9.54 -11.66 -4.40
CA ASP A 45 10.98 -11.55 -4.33
C ASP A 45 11.42 -10.48 -3.30
N PRO A 46 12.37 -10.79 -2.40
CA PRO A 46 12.93 -9.81 -1.47
C PRO A 46 13.36 -8.51 -2.13
N ALA A 47 13.93 -8.55 -3.34
CA ALA A 47 14.35 -7.36 -4.08
C ALA A 47 13.17 -6.47 -4.47
N VAL A 48 12.04 -7.07 -4.85
CA VAL A 48 10.80 -6.34 -5.15
C VAL A 48 10.23 -5.75 -3.87
N GLN A 49 10.19 -6.53 -2.78
CA GLN A 49 9.73 -6.02 -1.49
C GLN A 49 10.56 -4.81 -1.03
N ASP A 50 11.88 -4.88 -1.22
CA ASP A 50 12.78 -3.81 -0.83
C ASP A 50 12.58 -2.54 -1.66
N LYS A 51 12.41 -2.68 -2.98
CA LYS A 51 12.03 -1.57 -3.87
C LYS A 51 10.76 -0.85 -3.40
N TYR A 52 9.73 -1.60 -2.99
CA TYR A 52 8.50 -0.99 -2.46
C TYR A 52 8.68 -0.40 -1.04
N ARG A 53 9.60 -0.93 -0.22
CA ARG A 53 9.98 -0.33 1.07
C ARG A 53 10.67 1.01 0.87
N GLU A 54 11.64 1.10 -0.04
CA GLU A 54 12.30 2.35 -0.39
C GLU A 54 11.31 3.40 -0.91
N GLN A 55 10.40 3.00 -1.81
CA GLN A 55 9.35 3.89 -2.30
C GLN A 55 8.41 4.36 -1.18
N ALA A 56 8.05 3.48 -0.25
CA ALA A 56 7.22 3.84 0.89
C ALA A 56 7.91 4.83 1.83
N GLU A 57 9.21 4.66 2.09
CA GLU A 57 9.99 5.61 2.87
C GLU A 57 10.15 6.96 2.15
N LEU A 58 10.31 6.96 0.82
CA LEU A 58 10.32 8.18 0.02
C LEU A 58 8.97 8.92 0.10
N GLU A 59 7.85 8.22 -0.08
CA GLU A 59 6.50 8.80 0.03
C GLU A 59 6.23 9.32 1.44
N LYS A 60 6.68 8.60 2.48
CA LYS A 60 6.59 9.04 3.87
C LYS A 60 7.42 10.29 4.12
N LYS A 61 8.64 10.39 3.57
CA LYS A 61 9.48 11.58 3.66
C LYS A 61 8.84 12.77 2.95
N LYS A 62 8.40 12.57 1.70
CA LYS A 62 7.69 13.59 0.90
C LYS A 62 6.42 14.06 1.59
N HIS A 63 5.67 13.14 2.18
CA HIS A 63 4.48 13.47 2.96
C HIS A 63 4.83 14.30 4.20
N LYS A 64 5.92 13.98 4.90
CA LYS A 64 6.41 14.75 6.05
C LYS A 64 6.83 16.16 5.64
N GLU A 65 7.46 16.30 4.47
CA GLU A 65 7.87 17.60 3.91
C GLU A 65 6.66 18.44 3.46
N MET A 66 5.69 17.83 2.75
CA MET A 66 4.47 18.52 2.31
C MET A 66 3.50 18.83 3.46
N HIS A 67 3.54 18.03 4.52
CA HIS A 67 2.67 18.18 5.67
C HIS A 67 3.48 18.13 6.98
N PRO A 68 4.26 19.18 7.28
CA PRO A 68 5.11 19.22 8.47
C PRO A 68 4.29 19.15 9.78
N ASN A 69 3.04 19.62 9.76
CA ASN A 69 2.09 19.55 10.88
C ASN A 69 1.21 18.29 10.85
N TYR A 70 1.50 17.31 10.00
CA TYR A 70 0.72 16.07 9.95
C TYR A 70 0.91 15.26 11.23
N LYS A 71 -0.18 15.05 11.96
CA LYS A 71 -0.25 14.13 13.09
C LYS A 71 -1.39 13.14 12.86
N TYR A 72 -1.07 11.86 12.97
CA TYR A 72 -2.08 10.81 12.88
C TYR A 72 -3.04 10.91 14.07
N GLN A 73 -4.31 11.18 13.78
CA GLN A 73 -5.39 11.25 14.77
C GLN A 73 -6.48 10.23 14.39
N PRO A 74 -6.43 9.01 14.93
CA PRO A 74 -7.49 8.02 14.69
C PRO A 74 -8.83 8.55 15.23
N ARG A 75 -9.93 8.25 14.54
CA ARG A 75 -11.27 8.44 15.10
C ARG A 75 -11.48 7.36 16.17
N LYS A 76 -11.75 7.78 17.41
CA LYS A 76 -12.30 6.91 18.46
C LYS A 76 -13.73 6.52 18.10
#